data_AF-A0A7C6UQC6-F1
#
_entry.id   AF-A0A7C6UQC6-F1
#
_cell.length_a   1.000
_cell.length_b   1.000
_cell.length_c   1.000
_cell.angle_alpha   90.00
_cell.angle_beta   90.00
_cell.angle_gamma   90.00
#
_symmetry.space_group_name_H-M   'P 1'
#
loop_
_entity.id
_entity.type
_entity.pdbx_description
1 polymer ?
#
loop_
_entity_poly.entity_id
_entity_poly.type
_entity_poly.pdbx_seq_one_letter_code
_entity_poly.pdbx_strand_id
1 'polypeptide(L)'
;AAAEVSPGAKLGATAPYARAECVVLEVGDKQPRSLANAFLHPVNGSQAASPMGLSVSALADYIAGMDQMYGAGEKRFVSLLPIHEWPRTEEAVIPLGTAIEESLKEIFGETR
;
A
#
# COMPACT_ATOMS: atom_id res chain seq x y z
N ALA A 1 -6.70 6.91 10.26
CA ALA A 1 -6.22 8.31 10.11
C ALA A 1 -5.36 8.49 8.85
N ALA A 2 -4.16 7.90 8.75
CA ALA A 2 -3.24 8.11 7.62
C ALA A 2 -3.84 7.81 6.22
N ALA A 3 -4.75 6.84 6.13
CA ALA A 3 -5.41 6.47 4.87
C ALA A 3 -6.70 7.27 4.56
N GLU A 4 -7.23 8.02 5.52
CA GLU A 4 -8.61 8.56 5.45
C GLU A 4 -8.69 10.08 5.64
N VAL A 5 -7.61 10.72 6.09
CA VAL A 5 -7.58 12.14 6.42
C VAL A 5 -6.62 12.86 5.47
N SER A 6 -7.13 13.81 4.70
CA SER A 6 -6.33 14.73 3.90
C SER A 6 -6.04 16.04 4.68
N PRO A 7 -4.88 16.69 4.47
CA PRO A 7 -4.57 17.97 5.11
C PRO A 7 -5.59 19.06 4.76
N GLY A 8 -6.07 19.80 5.76
CA GLY A 8 -7.13 20.81 5.61
C GLY A 8 -6.72 22.15 4.98
N ALA A 9 -5.54 22.24 4.34
CA ALA A 9 -5.10 23.48 3.71
C ALA A 9 -5.95 23.80 2.47
N LYS A 10 -6.53 25.01 2.39
CA LYS A 10 -7.37 25.48 1.27
C LYS A 10 -8.64 24.65 0.97
N LEU A 11 -9.25 24.03 1.99
CA LEU A 11 -10.52 23.28 1.84
C LEU A 11 -11.66 24.13 1.22
N GLY A 12 -11.73 25.42 1.55
CA GLY A 12 -12.77 26.32 1.03
C GLY A 12 -12.66 26.68 -0.46
N ALA A 13 -11.55 26.33 -1.15
CA ALA A 13 -11.31 26.70 -2.54
C ALA A 13 -11.02 25.51 -3.48
N THR A 14 -10.65 24.34 -2.94
CA THR A 14 -10.25 23.16 -3.74
C THR A 14 -10.86 21.84 -3.29
N ALA A 15 -11.51 21.80 -2.11
CA ALA A 15 -12.20 20.64 -1.54
C ALA A 15 -11.53 19.24 -1.75
N PRO A 16 -10.23 19.05 -1.46
CA PRO A 16 -9.57 17.75 -1.66
C PRO A 16 -9.94 16.76 -0.55
N TYR A 17 -11.16 16.23 -0.57
CA TYR A 17 -11.59 15.11 0.28
C TYR A 17 -11.21 13.79 -0.38
N ALA A 18 -9.91 13.52 -0.51
CA ALA A 18 -9.42 12.26 -1.06
C ALA A 18 -9.17 11.23 0.05
N ARG A 19 -9.45 9.96 -0.23
CA ARG A 19 -9.02 8.80 0.57
C ARG A 19 -7.92 8.05 -0.19
N ALA A 20 -7.11 7.28 0.53
CA ALA A 20 -6.11 6.43 -0.11
C ALA A 20 -6.79 5.36 -0.98
N GLU A 21 -6.32 5.22 -2.23
CA GLU A 21 -6.79 4.17 -3.13
C GLU A 21 -6.01 2.86 -2.98
N CYS A 22 -4.78 2.92 -2.44
CA CYS A 22 -3.93 1.77 -2.15
C CYS A 22 -3.31 1.94 -0.76
N VAL A 23 -3.45 0.91 0.07
CA VAL A 23 -2.84 0.81 1.40
C VAL A 23 -2.18 -0.56 1.52
N VAL A 24 -0.91 -0.59 1.90
CA VAL A 24 -0.17 -1.81 2.21
C VAL A 24 0.30 -1.72 3.66
N LEU A 25 -0.08 -2.70 4.47
CA LEU A 25 0.37 -2.83 5.86
C LEU A 25 1.39 -3.96 5.91
N GLU A 26 2.63 -3.66 6.29
CA GLU A 26 3.72 -4.64 6.44
C GLU A 26 3.97 -4.88 7.94
N VAL A 27 3.96 -6.15 8.36
CA VAL A 27 4.15 -6.59 9.75
C VAL A 27 5.27 -7.63 9.78
N GLY A 28 6.23 -7.48 10.69
CA GLY A 28 7.26 -8.48 10.92
C GLY A 28 8.37 -7.96 11.84
N ASP A 29 9.37 -8.80 12.08
CA ASP A 29 10.47 -8.52 13.01
C ASP A 29 11.68 -7.83 12.36
N LYS A 30 11.63 -7.63 11.04
CA LYS A 30 12.72 -6.95 10.32
C LYS A 30 12.72 -5.45 10.60
N GLN A 31 13.88 -4.83 10.41
CA GLN A 31 14.02 -3.39 10.59
C GLN A 31 13.05 -2.63 9.65
N PRO A 32 12.28 -1.65 10.15
CA PRO A 32 11.38 -0.85 9.32
C PRO A 32 12.15 -0.16 8.19
N ARG A 33 11.55 -0.14 7.00
CA ARG A 33 12.11 0.49 5.81
C ARG A 33 11.06 1.30 5.07
N SER A 34 11.52 2.28 4.30
CA SER A 34 10.68 3.00 3.36
C SER A 34 10.60 2.25 2.03
N LEU A 35 9.42 2.24 1.43
CA LEU A 35 9.19 1.78 0.05
C LEU A 35 9.25 2.92 -0.97
N ALA A 36 9.62 4.14 -0.55
CA ALA A 36 9.69 5.31 -1.43
C ALA A 36 10.60 5.10 -2.65
N ASN A 37 11.57 4.19 -2.55
CA ASN A 37 12.48 3.91 -3.65
C ASN A 37 11.81 3.25 -4.86
N ALA A 38 10.61 2.69 -4.70
CA ALA A 38 9.76 2.25 -5.80
C ALA A 38 9.49 3.38 -6.83
N PHE A 39 9.62 4.64 -6.38
CA PHE A 39 9.32 5.84 -7.16
C PHE A 39 10.56 6.73 -7.39
N LEU A 40 11.79 6.20 -7.22
CA LEU A 40 13.01 6.94 -7.58
C LEU A 40 12.99 7.37 -9.05
N HIS A 41 12.50 6.46 -9.91
CA HIS A 41 12.15 6.80 -11.27
C HIS A 41 10.67 7.23 -11.30
N PRO A 42 10.36 8.41 -11.87
CA PRO A 42 8.97 8.85 -11.98
C PRO A 42 8.11 7.81 -12.72
N VAL A 43 6.92 7.57 -12.19
CA VAL A 43 5.92 6.73 -12.84
C VAL A 43 5.42 7.48 -14.07
N ASN A 44 5.88 7.05 -15.25
CA ASN A 44 5.51 7.67 -16.52
C ASN A 44 4.24 7.03 -17.06
N GLY A 45 3.18 7.83 -17.22
CA GLY A 45 1.93 7.38 -17.81
C GLY A 45 2.12 6.96 -19.27
N SER A 46 1.56 5.81 -19.65
CA SER A 46 1.19 5.55 -21.04
C SER A 46 -0.29 5.88 -21.22
N GLN A 47 -0.76 6.13 -22.46
CA GLN A 47 -2.18 6.41 -22.71
C GLN A 47 -3.12 5.28 -22.25
N ALA A 48 -2.61 4.08 -22.00
CA ALA A 48 -3.39 2.89 -21.66
C ALA A 48 -3.54 2.63 -20.16
N ALA A 49 -2.74 3.28 -19.29
CA ALA A 49 -2.71 2.96 -17.87
C ALA A 49 -2.80 4.22 -16.99
N SER A 50 -3.62 4.15 -15.94
CA SER A 50 -3.73 5.25 -14.97
C SER A 50 -2.42 5.40 -14.16
N PRO A 51 -2.01 6.63 -13.80
CA PRO A 51 -0.85 6.83 -12.92
C PRO A 51 -0.94 6.07 -11.60
N MET A 52 -2.15 5.92 -11.04
CA MET A 52 -2.37 5.15 -9.82
C MET A 52 -2.08 3.66 -10.03
N GLY A 53 -2.63 3.04 -11.08
CA GLY A 53 -2.37 1.63 -11.39
C GLY A 53 -0.89 1.35 -11.64
N LEU A 54 -0.22 2.22 -12.39
CA LEU A 54 1.24 2.11 -12.61
C LEU A 54 2.05 2.29 -11.32
N SER A 55 1.58 3.13 -10.39
CA SER A 55 2.22 3.31 -9.08
C SER A 55 2.06 2.07 -8.21
N VAL A 56 0.89 1.42 -8.26
CA VAL A 56 0.64 0.14 -7.59
C VAL A 56 1.57 -0.94 -8.14
N SER A 57 1.73 -1.03 -9.46
CA SER A 57 2.69 -1.96 -10.08
C SER A 57 4.13 -1.69 -9.63
N ALA A 58 4.59 -0.43 -9.69
CA ALA A 58 5.94 -0.08 -9.27
C ALA A 58 6.22 -0.41 -7.80
N LEU A 59 5.23 -0.18 -6.92
CA LEU A 59 5.32 -0.56 -5.51
C LEU A 59 5.47 -2.07 -5.33
N ALA A 60 4.62 -2.85 -6.01
CA ALA A 60 4.64 -4.30 -5.93
C ALA A 60 5.93 -4.91 -6.48
N ASP A 61 6.44 -4.39 -7.60
CA ASP A 61 7.72 -4.80 -8.19
C ASP A 61 8.90 -4.52 -7.24
N TYR A 62 8.89 -3.34 -6.61
CA TYR A 62 9.93 -2.99 -5.64
C TYR A 62 9.90 -3.91 -4.42
N ILE A 63 8.70 -4.24 -3.90
CA ILE A 63 8.55 -5.22 -2.82
C ILE A 63 9.08 -6.59 -3.26
N ALA A 64 8.76 -7.04 -4.47
CA ALA A 64 9.25 -8.32 -5.00
C ALA A 64 10.78 -8.36 -5.09
N GLY A 65 11.41 -7.28 -5.57
CA GLY A 65 12.87 -7.17 -5.60
C GLY A 65 13.50 -7.20 -4.20
N MET A 66 12.87 -6.56 -3.21
CA MET A 66 13.33 -6.58 -1.82
C MET A 66 13.20 -7.99 -1.21
N ASP A 67 12.07 -8.66 -1.44
CA ASP A 67 11.84 -10.05 -1.00
C ASP A 67 12.84 -11.01 -1.66
N GLN A 68 13.18 -10.81 -2.93
CA GLN A 68 14.19 -11.61 -3.63
C GLN A 68 15.59 -11.41 -3.05
N MET A 69 15.96 -10.17 -2.72
CA MET A 69 17.31 -9.84 -2.25
C MET A 69 17.54 -10.18 -0.78
N TYR A 70 16.55 -9.94 0.08
CA TYR A 70 16.67 -10.10 1.54
C TYR A 70 15.84 -11.26 2.11
N GLY A 71 15.13 -11.99 1.25
CA GLY A 71 14.17 -13.03 1.64
C GLY A 71 12.82 -12.45 2.03
N ALA A 72 11.73 -13.16 1.73
CA ALA A 72 10.41 -12.87 2.27
C ALA A 72 10.39 -13.20 3.78
N GLY A 73 9.78 -12.34 4.61
CA GLY A 73 9.68 -12.58 6.05
C GLY A 73 8.66 -11.72 6.77
N GLU A 74 8.20 -10.66 6.13
CA GLU A 74 7.11 -9.83 6.60
C GLU A 74 5.77 -10.31 6.03
N LYS A 75 4.72 -10.26 6.85
CA LYS A 75 3.35 -10.47 6.41
C LYS A 75 2.75 -9.16 5.94
N ARG A 76 2.02 -9.20 4.83
CA ARG A 76 1.45 -8.00 4.20
C ARG A 76 -0.05 -8.13 4.04
N PHE A 77 -0.76 -7.04 4.31
CA PHE A 77 -2.19 -6.91 4.11
C PHE A 77 -2.43 -5.74 3.15
N VAL A 78 -3.17 -6.00 2.08
CA VAL A 78 -3.36 -5.03 0.99
C VAL A 78 -4.82 -4.65 0.89
N SER A 79 -5.07 -3.35 0.81
CA SER A 79 -6.37 -2.78 0.47
C SER A 79 -6.21 -1.87 -0.73
N LEU A 80 -6.96 -2.18 -1.79
CA LEU A 80 -6.85 -1.51 -3.08
C LEU A 80 -8.24 -1.23 -3.63
N LEU A 81 -8.42 -0.03 -4.21
CA LEU A 81 -9.65 0.34 -4.89
C LEU A 81 -9.87 -0.62 -6.08
N PRO A 82 -11.05 -1.28 -6.23
CA PRO A 82 -11.24 -2.37 -7.20
C PRO A 82 -11.11 -2.03 -8.69
N ILE A 83 -10.83 -0.76 -9.03
CA ILE A 83 -10.52 -0.33 -10.40
C ILE A 83 -9.04 -0.55 -10.77
N HIS A 84 -8.20 -0.86 -9.79
CA HIS A 84 -6.78 -1.20 -9.96
C HIS A 84 -6.54 -2.66 -9.54
N GLU A 85 -5.43 -3.22 -10.02
CA GLU A 85 -5.05 -4.61 -9.75
C GLU A 85 -3.77 -4.65 -8.90
N TRP A 86 -3.75 -5.53 -7.90
CA TRP A 86 -2.54 -5.86 -7.16
C TRP A 86 -1.82 -7.00 -7.91
N PRO A 87 -0.63 -6.79 -8.47
CA PRO A 87 -0.03 -7.74 -9.41
C PRO A 87 0.65 -8.94 -8.72
N ARG A 88 0.85 -8.87 -7.41
CA ARG A 88 1.45 -9.97 -6.61
C ARG A 88 0.37 -10.94 -6.16
N THR A 89 0.76 -12.20 -6.02
CA THR A 89 -0.16 -13.31 -5.68
C THR A 89 -0.06 -13.74 -4.22
N GLU A 90 0.96 -13.26 -3.53
CA GLU A 90 1.28 -13.57 -2.13
C GLU A 90 0.32 -12.90 -1.16
N GLU A 91 -0.26 -11.75 -1.55
CA GLU A 91 -1.20 -10.98 -0.74
C GLU A 91 -2.61 -10.99 -1.34
N ALA A 92 -3.61 -11.26 -0.50
CA ALA A 92 -5.01 -11.04 -0.88
C ALA A 92 -5.38 -9.56 -0.71
N VAL A 93 -6.14 -9.03 -1.67
CA VAL A 93 -6.75 -7.69 -1.55
C VAL A 93 -8.03 -7.80 -0.72
N ILE A 94 -8.04 -7.12 0.43
CA ILE A 94 -9.13 -7.14 1.41
C ILE A 94 -9.54 -5.72 1.82
N PRO A 95 -10.76 -5.51 2.37
CA PRO A 95 -11.20 -4.20 2.85
C PRO A 95 -10.25 -3.61 3.91
N LEU A 96 -10.11 -2.28 3.93
CA LEU A 96 -9.18 -1.58 4.84
C LEU A 96 -9.40 -1.90 6.32
N GLY A 97 -10.66 -2.00 6.77
CA GLY A 97 -10.98 -2.38 8.14
C GLY A 97 -10.42 -3.77 8.51
N THR A 98 -10.65 -4.76 7.63
CA THR A 98 -10.14 -6.12 7.79
C THR A 98 -8.62 -6.16 7.73
N ALA A 99 -7.98 -5.40 6.83
CA ALA A 99 -6.52 -5.32 6.76
C ALA A 99 -5.91 -4.79 8.07
N ILE A 100 -6.54 -3.76 8.67
CA ILE A 100 -6.11 -3.21 9.96
C ILE A 100 -6.27 -4.25 11.06
N GLU A 101 -7.45 -4.86 11.19
CA GLU A 101 -7.74 -5.88 12.21
C GLU A 101 -6.77 -7.06 12.15
N GLU A 102 -6.58 -7.63 10.95
CA GLU A 102 -5.67 -8.77 10.75
C GLU A 102 -4.20 -8.37 10.96
N SER A 103 -3.80 -7.16 10.59
CA SER A 103 -2.43 -6.67 10.86
C SER A 103 -2.15 -6.52 12.35
N LEU A 104 -3.13 -6.03 13.13
CA LEU A 104 -2.99 -5.89 14.58
C LEU A 104 -2.98 -7.26 15.26
N LYS A 105 -3.81 -8.19 14.79
CA LYS A 105 -3.80 -9.59 15.23
C LYS A 105 -2.45 -10.26 14.96
N GLU A 106 -1.83 -9.99 13.81
CA GLU A 106 -0.49 -10.51 13.50
C GLU A 106 0.58 -9.95 14.45
N ILE A 107 0.54 -8.65 14.77
CA ILE A 107 1.52 -8.01 15.67
C ILE A 107 1.37 -8.50 17.11
N PHE A 108 0.14 -8.54 17.63
CA PHE A 108 -0.13 -8.71 19.06
C PHE A 108 -0.63 -10.12 19.44
N GLY A 109 -0.91 -10.98 18.46
CA GLY A 109 -1.60 -12.26 18.66
C GLY A 109 -3.12 -12.11 18.84
N GLU A 110 -3.82 -13.22 19.08
CA GLU A 110 -5.23 -13.16 19.48
C GLU A 110 -5.34 -12.49 20.86
N THR A 111 -6.04 -11.37 20.92
CA THR A 111 -6.46 -10.79 22.19
C THR A 111 -7.38 -11.79 22.87
N ARG A 112 -6.88 -12.43 23.94
CA ARG A 112 -7.68 -13.30 24.81
C ARG A 112 -8.81 -12.55 25.50
#